data_AF-A0A3M7TPI5-F1
#
_entry.id   AF-A0A3M7TPI5-F1
#
_cell.length_a   1.000
_cell.length_b   1.000
_cell.length_c   1.000
_cell.angle_alpha   90.00
_cell.angle_beta   90.00
_cell.angle_gamma   90.00
#
_symmetry.space_group_name_H-M   'P 1'
#
loop_
_entity.id
_entity.type
_entity.pdbx_description
1 polymer ?
#
loop_
_entity_poly.entity_id
_entity_poly.type
_entity_poly.pdbx_seq_one_letter_code
_entity_poly.pdbx_strand_id
1 'polypeptide(L)' 'MRKRFHKTFEELVNENRAQLLNDPEAIHQIEKKVEDKHALEKQDSK' A
#
# COMPACT_ATOMS: atom_id res chain seq x y z
N MET A 1 -21.33 22.78 25.66
CA MET A 1 -19.92 22.67 25.21
C MET A 1 -19.88 22.04 23.83
N ARG A 2 -19.40 22.75 22.82
CA ARG A 2 -19.24 22.20 21.46
C ARG A 2 -18.00 21.29 21.48
N LYS A 3 -18.18 19.97 21.35
CA LYS A 3 -17.06 19.01 21.33
C LYS A 3 -16.12 19.35 20.17
N ARG A 4 -14.84 19.59 20.47
CA ARG A 4 -13.79 19.72 19.45
C ARG A 4 -13.45 18.32 18.95
N PHE A 5 -13.80 18.02 17.70
CA PHE A 5 -13.39 16.80 17.01
C PHE A 5 -12.02 17.01 16.37
N HIS A 6 -10.99 17.26 17.19
CA HIS A 6 -9.63 17.31 16.68
C HIS A 6 -9.03 15.92 16.84
N LYS A 7 -8.71 15.28 15.70
CA LYS A 7 -7.94 14.06 15.71
C LYS A 7 -6.54 14.36 16.22
N THR A 8 -6.01 13.46 17.04
CA THR A 8 -4.60 13.47 17.42
C THR A 8 -3.74 13.18 16.20
N PHE A 9 -2.46 13.56 16.28
CA PHE A 9 -1.50 13.21 15.24
C PHE A 9 -1.42 11.69 15.02
N GLU A 10 -1.46 10.91 16.09
CA GLU A 10 -1.43 9.44 16.02
C GLU A 10 -2.64 8.88 15.29
N GLU A 11 -3.85 9.40 15.56
CA GLU A 11 -5.06 9.02 14.82
C GLU A 11 -4.95 9.33 13.33
N LEU A 12 -4.41 10.50 12.97
CA LEU A 12 -4.19 10.87 11.56
C LEU A 12 -3.17 9.94 10.88
N VAL A 13 -2.07 9.61 11.56
CA VAL A 13 -1.06 8.67 11.05
C VAL A 13 -1.66 7.29 10.85
N ASN A 14 -2.45 6.81 11.80
CA ASN A 14 -3.10 5.50 11.71
C ASN A 14 -4.13 5.44 10.57
N GLU A 15 -4.90 6.51 10.36
CA GLU A 15 -5.80 6.63 9.22
C GLU A 15 -5.07 6.60 7.88
N ASN A 16 -3.98 7.36 7.76
CA ASN A 16 -3.16 7.36 6.56
C ASN A 16 -2.54 5.97 6.28
N ARG A 17 -2.04 5.30 7.33
CA ARG A 17 -1.48 3.95 7.22
C ARG A 17 -2.55 2.95 6.75
N ALA A 18 -3.76 3.03 7.31
CA ALA A 18 -4.86 2.15 6.93
C ALA A 18 -5.26 2.37 5.46
N GLN A 19 -5.30 3.62 4.99
CA GLN A 19 -5.60 3.90 3.58
C GLN A 19 -4.55 3.32 2.64
N LEU A 20 -3.26 3.53 2.94
CA LEU A 20 -2.16 3.02 2.11
C LEU A 20 -2.12 1.50 2.03
N LEU A 21 -2.43 0.80 3.13
CA LEU A 21 -2.43 -0.66 3.16
C LEU A 21 -3.64 -1.29 2.45
N ASN A 22 -4.74 -0.55 2.31
CA ASN A 22 -5.95 -1.03 1.66
C ASN A 22 -6.09 -0.53 0.23
N ASP A 23 -5.03 0.07 -0.36
CA ASP A 23 -5.03 0.49 -1.75
C ASP A 23 -4.84 -0.72 -2.68
N PRO A 24 -5.92 -1.20 -3.35
CA PRO A 24 -5.84 -2.39 -4.18
C PRO A 24 -5.00 -2.17 -5.45
N GLU A 25 -4.93 -0.92 -5.94
CA GLU A 25 -4.17 -0.59 -7.15
C GLU A 25 -2.67 -0.67 -6.86
N ALA A 26 -2.24 -0.16 -5.70
CA ALA A 26 -0.86 -0.26 -5.24
C ALA A 26 -0.44 -1.72 -5.05
N ILE A 27 -1.31 -2.55 -4.46
CA ILE A 27 -1.07 -4.00 -4.31
C ILE A 27 -0.91 -4.66 -5.68
N HIS A 28 -1.82 -4.38 -6.61
CA HIS A 28 -1.77 -4.95 -7.96
C HIS A 28 -0.47 -4.58 -8.71
N GLN A 29 -0.01 -3.33 -8.59
CA GLN A 29 1.26 -2.91 -9.19
C GLN A 29 2.47 -3.61 -8.58
N ILE A 30 2.43 -3.92 -7.27
CA ILE A 30 3.49 -4.69 -6.61
C ILE A 30 3.49 -6.13 -7.13
N GLU A 31 2.33 -6.77 -7.18
CA GLU A 31 2.19 -8.14 -7.69
C GLU A 31 2.70 -8.25 -9.13
N LYS A 32 2.27 -7.34 -10.01
CA LYS A 32 2.73 -7.29 -11.39
C LYS A 32 4.25 -7.17 -11.51
N LYS A 33 4.89 -6.29 -10.71
CA LYS A 33 6.36 -6.15 -10.72
C LYS A 33 7.07 -7.43 -10.27
N VAL A 34 6.50 -8.14 -9.30
CA VAL A 34 7.05 -9.42 -8.83
C VAL A 34 6.93 -10.49 -9.92
N GLU A 35 5.77 -10.57 -10.58
CA GLU A 35 5.55 -11.47 -11.72
C GLU A 35 6.50 -11.17 -12.88
N ASP A 36 6.62 -9.90 -13.28
CA ASP A 36 7.52 -9.45 -14.35
C ASP A 36 8.97 -9.86 -14.04
N LYS A 37 9.43 -9.66 -12.80
CA LYS A 37 10.77 -10.07 -12.37
C LYS A 37 10.98 -11.58 -12.50
N HIS A 38 10.03 -12.38 -12.03
CA HIS A 38 10.12 -13.83 -12.14
C HIS A 38 10.03 -14.33 -13.58
N ALA A 39 9.29 -13.64 -14.45
CA ALA A 39 9.23 -13.96 -15.87
C ALA A 39 10.60 -13.75 -16.54
N LEU A 40 11.29 -12.66 -16.22
CA LEU A 40 12.65 -12.37 -16.71
C LEU A 40 13.65 -13.43 -16.23
N GLU A 41 13.67 -13.75 -14.93
CA GLU A 41 14.57 -14.79 -14.38
C GLU A 41 14.38 -16.17 -15.03
N LYS A 42 13.14 -16.52 -15.40
CA LYS A 42 12.83 -17.76 -16.13
C LYS A 42 13.26 -17.75 -17.59
N GLN A 43 13.34 -16.59 -18.24
CA GLN A 43 13.82 -16.46 -19.61
C GLN A 43 15.35 -16.54 -19.68
N ASP A 44 16.05 -15.96 -18.70
CA ASP A 44 17.52 -16.00 -18.63
C ASP A 44 18.08 -17.39 -18.28
N SER A 45 17.24 -18.27 -17.73
CA SER A 45 17.61 -19.65 -17.35
C SER A 45 17.37 -20.71 -18.44
N LYS A 46 17.01 -20.30 -19.67
CA LYS A 46 16.81 -21.17 -20.84
C LYS A 46 17.86 -20.93 -21.91
#